data_AF-A0A5N8HKS1-F1
#
_entry.id   AF-A0A5N8HKS1-F1
#
_cell.length_a   1.000
_cell.length_b   1.000
_cell.length_c   1.000
_cell.angle_alpha   90.00
_cell.angle_beta   90.00
_cell.angle_gamma   90.00
#
_symmetry.space_group_name_H-M   'P 1'
#
loop_
_entity.id
_entity.type
_entity.pdbx_description
1 polymer ?
#
loop_
_entity_poly.entity_id
_entity_poly.type
_entity_poly.pdbx_seq_one_letter_code
_entity_poly.pdbx_strand_id
1 'polypeptide(L)'
;IDKQDHAANPCGQIGETVDLDEAVQRALEFAKKDGNTLVIVTADHAHASQIVAPDTKAPGLTQALNTKDGAVMVMSYGNSEEDSQEHTGSQLRIAAYGPHAANVVGLTDQTDLFYTMKAALGLK
;
A
#
# COMPACT_ATOMS: atom_id res chain seq x y z
N ILE A 1 0.58 8.65 -2.07
CA ILE A 1 -0.19 7.85 -1.08
C ILE A 1 0.05 8.36 0.34
N ASP A 2 1.20 8.07 0.96
CA ASP A 2 1.58 8.47 2.33
C ASP A 2 1.29 9.94 2.65
N LYS A 3 1.77 10.88 1.83
CA LYS A 3 1.56 12.32 2.05
C LYS A 3 0.09 12.73 2.16
N GLN A 4 -0.79 12.07 1.42
CA GLN A 4 -2.23 12.35 1.46
C GLN A 4 -2.90 11.66 2.65
N ASP A 5 -2.34 10.56 3.16
CA ASP A 5 -2.77 9.91 4.41
C ASP A 5 -2.39 10.79 5.61
N HIS A 6 -1.16 11.32 5.65
CA HIS A 6 -0.73 12.38 6.58
C HIS A 6 -1.69 13.57 6.60
N ALA A 7 -2.10 14.04 5.41
CA ALA A 7 -3.01 15.17 5.25
C ALA A 7 -4.50 14.83 5.48
N ALA A 8 -4.84 13.61 5.95
CA ALA A 8 -6.20 13.13 6.14
C ALA A 8 -7.11 13.38 4.92
N ASN A 9 -6.59 13.15 3.71
CA ASN A 9 -7.26 13.47 2.46
C ASN A 9 -7.55 12.19 1.65
N PRO A 10 -8.73 11.57 1.85
CA PRO A 10 -9.12 10.32 1.19
C PRO A 10 -9.03 10.34 -0.32
N CYS A 11 -9.52 11.41 -0.97
CA CYS A 11 -9.58 11.48 -2.43
C CYS A 11 -8.17 11.53 -3.02
N GLY A 12 -7.29 12.33 -2.44
CA GLY A 12 -5.88 12.36 -2.82
C GLY A 12 -5.22 11.01 -2.56
N GLN A 13 -5.39 10.43 -1.37
CA GLN A 13 -4.77 9.17 -1.01
C GLN A 13 -5.18 8.02 -1.95
N ILE A 14 -6.48 7.85 -2.19
CA ILE A 14 -7.02 6.82 -3.09
C ILE A 14 -6.57 7.08 -4.53
N GLY A 15 -6.61 8.34 -4.99
CA GLY A 15 -6.15 8.71 -6.33
C GLY A 15 -4.69 8.34 -6.57
N GLU A 16 -3.81 8.61 -5.60
CA GLU A 16 -2.40 8.24 -5.69
C GLU A 16 -2.18 6.71 -5.63
N THR A 17 -3.07 5.96 -4.97
CA THR A 17 -3.04 4.49 -5.01
C THR A 17 -3.47 3.96 -6.38
N VAL A 18 -4.43 4.61 -7.04
CA VAL A 18 -4.80 4.31 -8.43
C VAL A 18 -3.65 4.63 -9.38
N ASP A 19 -2.95 5.75 -9.21
CA ASP A 19 -1.77 6.10 -10.02
C ASP A 19 -0.67 5.03 -9.90
N LEU A 20 -0.38 4.56 -8.68
CA LEU A 20 0.55 3.44 -8.49
C LEU A 20 0.07 2.15 -9.17
N ASP A 21 -1.23 1.83 -9.11
CA ASP A 21 -1.79 0.65 -9.80
C ASP A 21 -1.55 0.72 -11.32
N GLU A 22 -1.75 1.89 -11.95
CA GLU A 22 -1.47 2.08 -13.37
C GLU A 22 0.00 1.80 -13.72
N ALA A 23 0.94 2.23 -12.87
CA ALA A 23 2.36 1.92 -13.02
C ALA A 23 2.67 0.43 -12.83
N VAL A 24 2.05 -0.22 -11.84
CA VAL A 24 2.19 -1.67 -11.58
C VAL A 24 1.69 -2.49 -12.78
N GLN A 25 0.59 -2.07 -13.43
CA GLN A 25 0.10 -2.73 -14.64
C GLN A 25 1.15 -2.71 -15.75
N ARG A 26 1.81 -1.57 -16.00
CA ARG A 26 2.88 -1.46 -17.00
C ARG A 26 4.08 -2.36 -16.66
N ALA A 27 4.48 -2.43 -15.40
CA ALA A 27 5.55 -3.32 -14.95
C ALA A 27 5.21 -4.81 -15.18
N LEU A 28 3.98 -5.22 -14.87
CA LEU A 28 3.53 -6.60 -15.07
C LEU A 28 3.38 -6.96 -16.56
N GLU A 29 2.93 -6.04 -17.40
CA GLU A 29 2.90 -6.22 -18.86
C GLU A 29 4.28 -6.50 -19.42
N PHE A 30 5.27 -5.70 -19.00
CA PHE A 30 6.67 -5.93 -19.36
C PHE A 30 7.17 -7.29 -18.85
N ALA A 31 6.96 -7.58 -17.56
CA ALA A 31 7.47 -8.80 -16.94
C ALA A 31 6.91 -10.08 -17.57
N LYS A 32 5.64 -10.06 -17.98
CA LYS A 32 5.01 -11.17 -18.73
C LYS A 32 5.63 -11.37 -20.11
N LYS A 33 6.02 -10.29 -20.78
CA LYS A 33 6.64 -10.34 -22.12
C LYS A 33 8.11 -10.77 -22.05
N ASP A 34 8.85 -10.27 -21.08
CA ASP A 34 10.27 -10.56 -20.89
C ASP A 34 10.52 -11.97 -20.33
N GLY A 35 9.69 -12.42 -19.39
CA GLY A 35 9.74 -13.77 -18.82
C GLY A 35 10.83 -14.01 -17.76
N ASN A 36 11.81 -13.10 -17.62
CA ASN A 36 12.90 -13.20 -16.63
C ASN A 36 12.93 -12.02 -15.65
N THR A 37 11.83 -11.29 -15.56
CA THR A 37 11.70 -10.12 -14.70
C THR A 37 11.01 -10.48 -13.38
N LEU A 38 11.62 -10.06 -12.27
CA LEU A 38 11.01 -10.07 -10.93
C LEU A 38 10.32 -8.71 -10.68
N VAL A 39 9.01 -8.72 -10.46
CA VAL A 39 8.23 -7.56 -10.03
C VAL A 39 7.83 -7.75 -8.56
N ILE A 40 8.07 -6.74 -7.74
CA ILE A 40 7.71 -6.72 -6.31
C ILE A 40 6.86 -5.47 -6.03
N VAL A 41 5.79 -5.63 -5.25
CA VAL A 41 4.96 -4.53 -4.76
C VAL A 41 4.80 -4.68 -3.25
N THR A 42 5.11 -3.62 -2.51
CA THR A 42 5.00 -3.51 -1.05
C THR A 42 4.84 -2.04 -0.67
N ALA A 43 4.59 -1.76 0.61
CA ALA A 43 4.81 -0.46 1.23
C ALA A 43 6.08 -0.50 2.11
N ASP A 44 6.56 0.68 2.52
CA ASP A 44 7.64 0.86 3.48
C ASP A 44 7.16 0.74 4.92
N HIS A 45 5.97 1.26 5.24
CA HIS A 45 5.29 1.10 6.54
C HIS A 45 3.76 1.19 6.40
N ALA A 46 3.04 0.91 7.51
CA ALA A 46 1.60 1.10 7.59
C ALA A 46 1.26 2.56 7.97
N HIS A 47 -0.02 2.93 7.90
CA HIS A 47 -0.47 4.31 8.10
C HIS A 47 -1.78 4.40 8.91
N ALA A 48 -2.42 5.58 8.88
CA ALA A 48 -3.44 6.02 9.84
C ALA A 48 -4.86 5.72 9.37
N SER A 49 -5.11 5.79 8.06
CA SER A 49 -6.45 5.59 7.48
C SER A 49 -7.08 4.25 7.87
N GLN A 50 -8.34 4.32 8.33
CA GLN A 50 -9.16 3.16 8.67
C GLN A 50 -10.53 3.24 7.99
N ILE A 51 -11.00 2.13 7.44
CA ILE A 51 -12.38 2.00 6.98
C ILE A 51 -13.27 1.67 8.19
N VAL A 52 -14.29 2.48 8.42
CA VAL A 52 -15.20 2.35 9.58
C VAL A 52 -16.66 2.31 9.13
N ALA A 53 -17.56 1.94 10.06
CA ALA A 53 -18.99 1.89 9.78
C ALA A 53 -19.55 3.30 9.46
N PRO A 54 -20.58 3.43 8.58
CA PRO A 54 -21.12 4.74 8.20
C PRO A 54 -21.61 5.64 9.32
N ASP A 55 -22.01 5.06 10.46
CA ASP A 55 -22.55 5.74 11.64
C ASP A 55 -21.51 5.95 12.75
N THR A 56 -20.23 5.68 12.48
CA THR A 56 -19.13 5.84 13.44
C THR A 56 -19.03 7.28 13.92
N LYS A 57 -19.05 7.46 15.25
CA LYS A 57 -18.74 8.73 15.91
C LYS A 57 -17.32 8.67 16.45
N ALA A 58 -16.35 9.00 15.60
CA ALA A 58 -14.93 8.98 15.94
C ALA A 58 -14.48 10.31 16.57
N PRO A 59 -13.45 10.28 17.44
CA PRO A 59 -12.83 11.51 17.97
C PRO A 59 -11.91 12.21 16.95
N GLY A 60 -11.45 11.49 15.91
CA GLY A 60 -10.56 12.02 14.88
C GLY A 60 -11.29 12.59 13.66
N LEU A 61 -10.54 12.74 12.56
CA LEU A 61 -11.02 13.21 11.27
C LEU A 61 -11.74 12.09 10.52
N THR A 62 -12.93 12.36 9.98
CA THR A 62 -13.69 11.37 9.21
C THR A 62 -14.27 11.96 7.94
N GLN A 63 -14.44 11.13 6.90
CA GLN A 63 -15.08 11.53 5.66
C GLN A 63 -15.84 10.36 5.03
N ALA A 64 -17.07 10.63 4.56
CA ALA A 64 -17.87 9.70 3.79
C ALA A 64 -17.58 9.84 2.29
N LEU A 65 -17.46 8.71 1.58
CA LEU A 65 -17.22 8.62 0.16
C LEU A 65 -18.29 7.76 -0.51
N ASN A 66 -18.79 8.20 -1.67
CA ASN A 66 -19.59 7.36 -2.55
C ASN A 66 -18.66 6.44 -3.34
N THR A 67 -18.74 5.15 -3.11
CA THR A 67 -17.93 4.14 -3.81
C THR A 67 -18.52 3.81 -5.18
N LYS A 68 -17.75 3.09 -5.99
CA LYS A 68 -18.19 2.57 -7.30
C LYS A 68 -19.43 1.69 -7.20
N ASP A 69 -19.66 1.04 -6.06
CA ASP A 69 -20.79 0.13 -5.83
C ASP A 69 -22.09 0.89 -5.49
N GLY A 70 -22.08 2.22 -5.50
CA GLY A 70 -23.23 3.04 -5.10
C GLY A 70 -23.51 3.00 -3.59
N ALA A 71 -22.57 2.47 -2.79
CA ALA A 71 -22.63 2.45 -1.34
C ALA A 71 -21.66 3.46 -0.72
N VAL A 72 -21.96 3.91 0.50
CA VAL A 72 -21.10 4.80 1.27
C VAL A 72 -20.03 4.00 1.99
N MET A 73 -18.78 4.45 1.87
CA MET A 73 -17.65 4.04 2.70
C MET A 73 -17.21 5.23 3.55
N VAL A 74 -16.93 5.03 4.83
CA VAL A 74 -16.38 6.08 5.70
C VAL A 74 -14.93 5.76 6.03
N MET A 75 -14.07 6.76 5.85
CA MET A 75 -12.67 6.72 6.25
C MET A 75 -12.45 7.55 7.51
N SER A 76 -11.58 7.08 8.39
CA SER A 76 -11.21 7.72 9.65
C SER A 76 -9.69 7.86 9.76
N TYR A 77 -9.25 8.98 10.34
CA TYR A 77 -7.86 9.29 10.70
C TYR A 77 -7.87 9.86 12.12
N GLY A 78 -7.28 9.15 13.08
CA GLY A 78 -7.47 9.51 14.49
C GLY A 78 -6.35 9.04 15.40
N ASN A 79 -5.12 9.01 14.90
CA ASN A 79 -3.93 8.67 15.68
C ASN A 79 -3.05 9.87 16.03
N SER A 80 -3.47 11.09 15.66
CA SER A 80 -2.76 12.33 15.94
C SER A 80 -3.74 13.46 16.23
N GLU A 81 -3.40 14.32 17.19
CA GLU A 81 -4.06 15.61 17.46
C GLU A 81 -3.38 16.76 16.72
N GLU A 82 -2.22 16.52 16.09
CA GLU A 82 -1.54 17.48 15.24
C GLU A 82 -2.14 17.50 13.82
N ASP A 83 -1.72 18.47 13.00
CA ASP A 83 -2.20 18.65 11.62
C ASP A 83 -1.58 17.63 10.63
N SER A 84 -0.97 16.56 11.16
CA SER A 84 -0.37 15.45 10.42
C SER A 84 -0.73 14.13 11.08
N GLN A 85 -1.34 13.22 10.32
CA GLN A 85 -1.71 11.88 10.79
C GLN A 85 -0.53 10.93 10.68
N GLU A 86 -0.30 10.07 11.67
CA GLU A 86 1.00 9.42 11.82
C GLU A 86 1.09 8.02 11.18
N HIS A 87 2.33 7.57 10.98
CA HIS A 87 2.61 6.18 10.61
C HIS A 87 2.16 5.19 11.68
N THR A 88 1.98 3.93 11.29
CA THR A 88 1.66 2.84 12.24
C THR A 88 2.57 1.62 12.04
N GLY A 89 2.73 0.82 13.10
CA GLY A 89 3.70 -0.29 13.15
C GLY A 89 3.15 -1.66 12.74
N SER A 90 1.99 -1.73 12.09
CA SER A 90 1.43 -3.02 11.65
C SER A 90 2.33 -3.65 10.59
N GLN A 91 2.49 -4.97 10.65
CA GLN A 91 2.96 -5.72 9.48
C GLN A 91 2.03 -5.46 8.28
N LEU A 92 2.59 -5.49 7.07
CA LEU A 92 1.89 -5.16 5.84
C LEU A 92 2.25 -6.12 4.70
N ARG A 93 1.49 -6.02 3.61
CA ARG A 93 1.59 -6.95 2.48
C ARG A 93 2.82 -6.65 1.63
N ILE A 94 3.56 -7.71 1.33
CA ILE A 94 4.46 -7.81 0.17
C ILE A 94 3.91 -8.84 -0.82
N ALA A 95 4.01 -8.55 -2.12
CA ALA A 95 3.66 -9.48 -3.18
C ALA A 95 4.68 -9.42 -4.31
N ALA A 96 4.92 -10.55 -4.98
CA ALA A 96 5.87 -10.63 -6.07
C ALA A 96 5.39 -11.54 -7.20
N TYR A 97 5.93 -11.31 -8.40
CA TYR A 97 5.74 -12.10 -9.61
C TYR A 97 7.09 -12.31 -10.31
N GLY A 98 7.33 -13.51 -10.85
CA GLY A 98 8.54 -13.83 -11.62
C GLY A 98 9.56 -14.69 -10.88
N PRO A 99 10.79 -14.81 -11.40
CA PRO A 99 11.86 -15.59 -10.76
C PRO A 99 12.12 -15.14 -9.33
N HIS A 100 12.34 -16.09 -8.41
CA HIS A 100 12.55 -15.84 -6.97
C HIS A 100 11.36 -15.23 -6.20
N ALA A 101 10.19 -15.01 -6.82
CA ALA A 101 9.02 -14.45 -6.15
C ALA A 101 8.52 -15.27 -4.96
N ALA A 102 8.85 -16.57 -4.88
CA ALA A 102 8.47 -17.42 -3.74
C ALA A 102 9.05 -16.94 -2.40
N ASN A 103 10.15 -16.18 -2.42
CA ASN A 103 10.86 -15.75 -1.21
C ASN A 103 10.11 -14.70 -0.38
N VAL A 104 9.02 -14.10 -0.90
CA VAL A 104 8.19 -13.15 -0.15
C VAL A 104 6.98 -13.82 0.52
N VAL A 105 6.82 -15.14 0.39
CA VAL A 105 5.70 -15.88 0.98
C VAL A 105 5.92 -16.09 2.48
N GLY A 106 4.86 -15.90 3.26
CA GLY A 106 4.89 -16.08 4.71
C GLY A 106 5.23 -14.77 5.43
N LEU A 107 5.86 -14.89 6.59
CA LEU A 107 6.35 -13.76 7.37
C LEU A 107 7.85 -13.59 7.10
N THR A 108 8.23 -12.42 6.62
CA THR A 108 9.62 -12.01 6.37
C THR A 108 9.88 -10.66 7.05
N ASP A 109 11.14 -10.26 7.13
CA ASP A 109 11.52 -8.89 7.47
C ASP A 109 11.73 -8.05 6.19
N GLN A 110 11.67 -6.72 6.30
CA GLN A 110 11.96 -5.82 5.17
C GLN A 110 13.40 -6.03 4.65
N THR A 111 14.34 -6.40 5.52
CA THR A 111 15.73 -6.68 5.13
C THR A 111 15.88 -7.95 4.27
N ASP A 112 14.99 -8.93 4.38
CA ASP A 112 14.99 -10.12 3.52
C ASP A 112 14.75 -9.75 2.05
N LEU A 113 14.09 -8.62 1.79
CA LEU A 113 13.84 -8.14 0.43
C LEU A 113 15.15 -7.78 -0.29
N PHE A 114 16.10 -7.18 0.42
CA PHE A 114 17.43 -6.88 -0.13
C PHE A 114 18.13 -8.17 -0.59
N TYR A 115 18.15 -9.20 0.26
CA TYR A 115 18.79 -10.46 -0.07
C TYR A 115 18.04 -11.23 -1.16
N THR A 116 16.71 -11.14 -1.20
CA THR A 116 15.88 -11.68 -2.27
C THR A 116 16.26 -11.08 -3.62
N MET A 117 16.36 -9.74 -3.70
CA MET A 117 16.78 -9.06 -4.93
C MET A 117 18.23 -9.36 -5.31
N LYS A 118 19.15 -9.32 -4.33
CA LYS A 118 20.58 -9.62 -4.55
C LYS A 118 20.75 -11.02 -5.15
N ALA A 119 20.06 -12.01 -4.61
CA ALA A 119 20.11 -13.38 -5.09
C ALA A 119 19.48 -13.54 -6.47
N ALA A 120 18.31 -12.92 -6.72
CA ALA A 120 17.62 -12.99 -8.01
C ALA A 120 18.47 -12.40 -9.16
N LEU A 121 19.26 -11.37 -8.88
CA LEU A 121 20.17 -10.72 -9.84
C LEU A 121 21.56 -11.38 -9.91
N GLY A 122 21.87 -12.36 -9.08
CA GLY A 122 23.18 -13.02 -9.03
C GLY A 122 24.34 -12.10 -8.61
N LEU A 123 24.07 -11.07 -7.79
CA LEU A 123 25.06 -10.09 -7.36
C LEU A 123 25.87 -10.60 -6.16
N LYS A 124 27.17 -10.27 -6.13
CA LYS A 124 28.12 -10.67 -5.06
C LYS A 124 28.32 -9.56 -4.03
#